data_AF-A0A4Y8IEF3-F1
#
_entry.id   AF-A0A4Y8IEF3-F1
#
_cell.length_a   1.000
_cell.length_b   1.000
_cell.length_c   1.000
_cell.angle_alpha   90.00
_cell.angle_beta   90.00
_cell.angle_gamma   90.00
#
_symmetry.space_group_name_H-M   'P 1'
#
loop_
_entity.id
_entity.type
_entity.pdbx_description
1 polymer ?
#
loop_
_entity_poly.entity_id
_entity_poly.type
_entity_poly.pdbx_seq_one_letter_code
_entity_poly.pdbx_strand_id
1 'polypeptide(L)'
;MACQSNTTTLFFPSNQTNNGWTITFNEVDSDVDNNRFCYDVDVVGNPQDLSHFTIGIDETRCPTLLETLEDEDLICTRSDGGNVDCEVVRNPDTNEVRGFKFDNINFDEINRETGLPITFCVTINTAQHLFLGCVLASGKAGQESDTGNNTIPGPSCTPPMTTSTSTSTSTSTSTSTSTSTSTSTSTSTSTSTSTSTSTSTSTTTSSTSTSTTTTVCPIPNPQTCCQIVVEFKTQLVPPLVASEGVSTRVFFNEPPVIEDVCPEKVIVCGKLTKEITYTALDDTGNTELKTITDEREFQCFIDRDDANEGDPFEVVGYAVLCEGTPRLQNRGLRQANSGPAEEVFWKVFEKDIVKVCIRKIELE
;
A
#
# COMPACT_ATOMS: atom_id res chain seq x y z
N MET A 1 -10.60 27.69 -13.76
CA MET A 1 -11.23 27.40 -12.46
C MET A 1 -10.12 26.85 -11.59
N ALA A 2 -9.82 27.47 -10.46
CA ALA A 2 -8.80 26.94 -9.56
C ALA A 2 -9.39 25.73 -8.81
N CYS A 3 -8.59 24.68 -8.60
CA CYS A 3 -9.04 23.53 -7.81
C CYS A 3 -9.22 23.95 -6.35
N GLN A 4 -10.08 23.23 -5.63
CA GLN A 4 -10.42 23.58 -4.25
C GLN A 4 -9.20 23.45 -3.33
N SER A 5 -8.31 22.51 -3.64
CA SER A 5 -7.10 22.22 -2.90
C SER A 5 -6.06 21.60 -3.83
N ASN A 6 -4.78 21.64 -3.45
CA ASN A 6 -3.75 20.80 -4.06
C ASN A 6 -3.69 19.41 -3.42
N THR A 7 -4.42 19.21 -2.34
CA THR A 7 -4.36 18.02 -1.49
C THR A 7 -5.76 17.50 -1.17
N THR A 8 -5.91 16.18 -1.17
CA THR A 8 -7.10 15.48 -0.70
C THR A 8 -6.69 14.30 0.18
N THR A 9 -7.58 13.85 1.05
CA THR A 9 -7.29 12.74 1.97
C THR A 9 -8.36 11.68 1.80
N LEU A 10 -7.93 10.43 1.74
CA LEU A 10 -8.76 9.22 1.68
C LEU A 10 -8.69 8.53 3.05
N PHE A 11 -9.83 8.29 3.67
CA PHE A 11 -9.91 7.67 5.00
C PHE A 11 -10.44 6.24 4.91
N PHE A 12 -9.80 5.32 5.64
CA PHE A 12 -10.18 3.90 5.68
C PHE A 12 -10.19 3.39 7.14
N PRO A 13 -11.37 3.10 7.72
CA PRO A 13 -12.70 3.28 7.15
C PRO A 13 -13.08 4.74 6.91
N SER A 14 -14.00 4.97 5.98
CA SER A 14 -14.48 6.31 5.59
C SER A 14 -15.13 7.10 6.73
N ASN A 15 -15.38 6.46 7.88
CA ASN A 15 -15.86 7.09 9.11
C ASN A 15 -14.75 7.51 10.10
N GLN A 16 -13.47 7.26 9.78
CA GLN A 16 -12.35 7.70 10.60
C GLN A 16 -11.71 8.97 10.04
N THR A 17 -11.23 9.82 10.93
CA THR A 17 -10.59 11.11 10.56
C THR A 17 -9.08 11.11 10.79
N ASN A 18 -8.55 10.03 11.37
CA ASN A 18 -7.15 9.98 11.85
C ASN A 18 -6.29 8.93 11.14
N ASN A 19 -6.92 8.02 10.37
CA ASN A 19 -6.23 6.94 9.66
C ASN A 19 -6.62 7.00 8.17
N GLY A 20 -5.67 7.36 7.33
CA GLY A 20 -5.92 7.53 5.90
C GLY A 20 -4.65 7.77 5.10
N TRP A 21 -4.86 8.20 3.87
CA TRP A 21 -3.82 8.49 2.89
C TRP A 21 -4.04 9.89 2.34
N THR A 22 -3.01 10.73 2.40
CA THR A 22 -3.07 12.06 1.82
C THR A 22 -2.45 12.02 0.43
N ILE A 23 -3.20 12.48 -0.56
CA ILE A 23 -2.77 12.59 -1.95
C ILE A 23 -2.63 14.08 -2.27
N THR A 24 -1.41 14.50 -2.60
CA THR A 24 -1.06 15.88 -2.94
C THR A 24 -0.54 15.96 -4.36
N PHE A 25 -1.07 16.86 -5.17
CA PHE A 25 -0.51 17.13 -6.50
C PHE A 25 0.90 17.74 -6.36
N ASN A 26 1.88 17.09 -6.98
CA ASN A 26 3.27 17.51 -6.96
C ASN A 26 3.57 18.31 -8.24
N GLU A 27 3.54 19.64 -8.12
CA GLU A 27 3.79 20.57 -9.22
C GLU A 27 5.24 20.52 -9.73
N VAL A 28 6.20 20.16 -8.85
CA VAL A 28 7.63 20.17 -9.19
C VAL A 28 7.98 19.02 -10.13
N ASP A 29 7.42 17.84 -9.88
CA ASP A 29 7.67 16.64 -10.69
C ASP A 29 6.70 16.51 -11.86
N SER A 30 5.57 17.22 -11.84
CA SER A 30 4.62 17.26 -12.95
C SER A 30 5.18 18.07 -14.13
N ASP A 31 4.88 17.60 -15.34
CA ASP A 31 5.25 18.26 -16.58
C ASP A 31 4.05 18.19 -17.55
N VAL A 32 3.20 19.20 -17.45
CA VAL A 32 1.93 19.27 -18.19
C VAL A 32 2.18 19.33 -19.71
N ASP A 33 3.28 19.92 -20.14
CA ASP A 33 3.65 20.02 -21.56
C ASP A 33 3.98 18.63 -22.15
N ASN A 34 4.41 17.69 -21.30
CA ASN A 34 4.66 16.29 -21.65
C ASN A 34 3.56 15.34 -21.14
N ASN A 35 2.36 15.85 -20.82
CA ASN A 35 1.24 15.06 -20.29
C ASN A 35 1.61 14.20 -19.05
N ARG A 36 2.55 14.68 -18.23
CA ARG A 36 3.01 14.01 -17.01
C ARG A 36 2.41 14.67 -15.78
N PHE A 37 1.70 13.89 -14.97
CA PHE A 37 1.04 14.35 -13.75
C PHE A 37 1.53 13.50 -12.57
N CYS A 38 2.02 14.17 -11.53
CA CYS A 38 2.64 13.53 -10.37
C CYS A 38 1.89 13.86 -9.08
N TYR A 39 1.82 12.87 -8.19
CA TYR A 39 1.09 12.91 -6.93
C TYR A 39 1.92 12.32 -5.81
N ASP A 40 2.13 13.10 -4.75
CA ASP A 40 2.72 12.64 -3.51
C ASP A 40 1.65 11.96 -2.67
N VAL A 41 1.89 10.71 -2.32
CA VAL A 41 1.02 9.90 -1.48
C VAL A 41 1.72 9.70 -0.13
N ASP A 42 1.06 10.17 0.93
CA ASP A 42 1.57 10.16 2.30
C ASP A 42 0.64 9.40 3.25
N VAL A 43 1.22 8.75 4.25
CA VAL A 43 0.51 7.98 5.27
C VAL A 43 0.01 8.92 6.36
N VAL A 44 -1.29 8.91 6.66
CA VAL A 44 -1.85 9.62 7.81
C VAL A 44 -2.24 8.61 8.89
N GLY A 45 -1.52 8.62 10.00
CA GLY A 45 -1.80 7.73 11.13
C GLY A 45 -1.31 6.30 10.89
N ASN A 46 -2.14 5.31 11.16
CA ASN A 46 -1.84 3.90 10.91
C ASN A 46 -2.96 3.28 10.04
N PRO A 47 -3.06 3.69 8.76
CA PRO A 47 -4.12 3.22 7.89
C PRO A 47 -3.91 1.75 7.52
N GLN A 48 -5.01 1.10 7.10
CA GLN A 48 -4.93 -0.17 6.37
C GLN A 48 -4.19 0.03 5.04
N ASP A 49 -3.62 -1.05 4.51
CA ASP A 49 -2.87 -1.03 3.27
C ASP A 49 -3.77 -0.56 2.11
N LEU A 50 -3.40 0.56 1.51
CA LEU A 50 -4.05 1.10 0.32
C LEU A 50 -3.71 0.17 -0.84
N SER A 51 -4.70 -0.60 -1.29
CA SER A 51 -4.50 -1.55 -2.40
C SER A 51 -4.27 -0.82 -3.72
N HIS A 52 -4.99 0.28 -3.92
CA HIS A 52 -4.90 1.15 -5.08
C HIS A 52 -5.52 2.50 -4.79
N PHE A 53 -5.14 3.50 -5.60
CA PHE A 53 -5.87 4.75 -5.72
C PHE A 53 -6.11 5.10 -7.18
N THR A 54 -7.19 5.84 -7.43
CA THR A 54 -7.59 6.31 -8.76
C THR A 54 -7.55 7.83 -8.79
N ILE A 55 -6.90 8.38 -9.80
CA ILE A 55 -6.97 9.80 -10.14
C ILE A 55 -7.95 9.97 -11.28
N GLY A 56 -9.01 10.76 -11.07
CA GLY A 56 -10.04 10.97 -12.06
C GLY A 56 -9.57 11.78 -13.28
N ILE A 57 -10.42 11.85 -14.30
CA ILE A 57 -10.32 12.79 -15.42
C ILE A 57 -11.60 13.63 -15.46
N ASP A 58 -11.54 14.87 -15.92
CA ASP A 58 -12.74 15.68 -16.16
C ASP A 58 -13.54 15.10 -17.37
N GLU A 59 -14.40 14.14 -17.08
CA GLU A 59 -15.25 13.42 -18.05
C GLU A 59 -16.12 14.36 -18.89
N THR A 60 -16.55 15.48 -18.32
CA THR A 60 -17.50 16.37 -18.98
C THR A 60 -16.93 17.04 -20.23
N ARG A 61 -15.61 16.96 -20.42
CA ARG A 61 -14.90 17.73 -21.45
C ARG A 61 -13.84 16.96 -22.25
N CYS A 62 -13.79 15.63 -22.12
CA CYS A 62 -12.74 14.78 -22.72
C CYS A 62 -13.23 13.63 -23.63
N PRO A 63 -14.40 13.66 -24.31
CA PRO A 63 -14.99 12.45 -24.89
C PRO A 63 -14.08 11.70 -25.88
N THR A 64 -13.34 12.41 -26.75
CA THR A 64 -12.49 11.79 -27.77
C THR A 64 -11.25 11.11 -27.22
N LEU A 65 -10.64 11.66 -26.16
CA LEU A 65 -9.47 11.06 -25.52
C LEU A 65 -9.86 9.77 -24.79
N LEU A 66 -11.03 9.77 -24.14
CA LEU A 66 -11.51 8.66 -23.31
C LEU A 66 -11.93 7.43 -24.14
N GLU A 67 -12.31 7.62 -25.41
CA GLU A 67 -12.66 6.51 -26.30
C GLU A 67 -11.45 5.71 -26.76
N THR A 68 -10.29 6.36 -26.96
CA THR A 68 -9.11 5.73 -27.58
C THR A 68 -8.02 5.34 -26.60
N LEU A 69 -8.10 5.78 -25.35
CA LEU A 69 -7.03 5.55 -24.39
C LEU A 69 -7.00 4.10 -23.91
N GLU A 70 -5.91 3.40 -24.18
CA GLU A 70 -5.68 2.02 -23.75
C GLU A 70 -4.61 1.97 -22.64
N ASP A 71 -4.49 0.84 -21.94
CA ASP A 71 -3.52 0.71 -20.85
C ASP A 71 -2.07 0.87 -21.33
N GLU A 72 -1.79 0.57 -22.60
CA GLU A 72 -0.47 0.76 -23.22
C GLU A 72 -0.11 2.23 -23.47
N ASP A 73 -1.09 3.13 -23.42
CA ASP A 73 -0.86 4.58 -23.51
C ASP A 73 -0.42 5.19 -22.17
N LEU A 74 -0.43 4.41 -21.08
CA LEU A 74 -0.05 4.87 -19.75
C LEU A 74 1.37 4.42 -19.39
N ILE A 75 2.19 5.37 -18.96
CA ILE A 75 3.50 5.10 -18.36
C ILE A 75 3.47 5.60 -16.92
N CYS A 76 3.44 4.67 -15.97
CA CYS A 76 3.38 4.98 -14.55
C CYS A 76 4.70 4.67 -13.83
N THR A 77 5.21 5.66 -13.11
CA THR A 77 6.54 5.60 -12.46
C THR A 77 6.46 6.11 -11.03
N ARG A 78 7.37 5.62 -10.18
CA ARG A 78 7.61 6.12 -8.82
C ARG A 78 8.84 7.01 -8.74
N SER A 79 8.93 7.83 -7.68
CA SER A 79 10.09 8.68 -7.38
C SER A 79 11.40 7.92 -7.20
N ASP A 80 11.36 6.64 -6.82
CA ASP A 80 12.53 5.76 -6.71
C ASP A 80 12.97 5.17 -8.06
N GLY A 81 12.30 5.54 -9.16
CA GLY A 81 12.57 5.03 -10.50
C GLY A 81 11.91 3.67 -10.79
N GLY A 82 11.12 3.12 -9.86
CA GLY A 82 10.34 1.91 -10.08
C GLY A 82 9.18 2.16 -11.04
N ASN A 83 8.89 1.19 -11.91
CA ASN A 83 7.63 1.18 -12.66
C ASN A 83 6.49 0.73 -11.74
N VAL A 84 5.30 1.29 -11.94
CA VAL A 84 4.07 0.89 -11.24
C VAL A 84 3.05 0.46 -12.27
N ASP A 85 2.35 -0.63 -11.99
CA ASP A 85 1.22 -1.05 -12.82
C ASP A 85 0.10 -0.03 -12.67
N CYS A 86 -0.39 0.48 -13.80
CA CYS A 86 -1.57 1.31 -13.80
C CYS A 86 -2.50 0.94 -14.95
N GLU A 87 -3.80 1.08 -14.69
CA GLU A 87 -4.87 0.73 -15.62
C GLU A 87 -5.83 1.90 -15.83
N VAL A 88 -6.41 1.97 -17.02
CA VAL A 88 -7.48 2.90 -17.34
C VAL A 88 -8.76 2.41 -16.66
N VAL A 89 -9.26 3.18 -15.69
CA VAL A 89 -10.53 2.85 -15.02
C VAL A 89 -11.69 3.28 -15.89
N ARG A 90 -12.60 2.36 -16.20
CA ARG A 90 -13.81 2.64 -16.97
C ARG A 90 -15.06 2.44 -16.13
N ASN A 91 -16.09 3.25 -16.38
CA ASN A 91 -17.43 3.00 -15.85
C ASN A 91 -17.96 1.69 -16.46
N PRO A 92 -18.40 0.71 -15.67
CA PRO A 92 -18.86 -0.57 -16.19
C PRO A 92 -20.13 -0.48 -17.05
N ASP A 93 -20.97 0.53 -16.82
CA ASP A 93 -22.24 0.72 -17.52
C ASP A 93 -22.08 1.50 -18.82
N THR A 94 -21.19 2.50 -18.85
CA THR A 94 -21.02 3.41 -20.00
C THR A 94 -19.74 3.18 -20.79
N ASN A 95 -18.80 2.38 -20.26
CA ASN A 95 -17.43 2.20 -20.77
C ASN A 95 -16.59 3.50 -20.84
N GLU A 96 -17.09 4.59 -20.24
CA GLU A 96 -16.40 5.89 -20.18
C GLU A 96 -15.22 5.81 -19.23
N VAL A 97 -14.07 6.36 -19.63
CA VAL A 97 -12.90 6.43 -18.77
C VAL A 97 -13.16 7.42 -17.63
N ARG A 98 -13.04 6.90 -16.41
CA ARG A 98 -13.22 7.61 -15.14
C ARG A 98 -11.92 8.14 -14.58
N GLY A 99 -10.79 7.51 -14.91
CA GLY A 99 -9.50 7.86 -14.34
C GLY A 99 -8.40 6.85 -14.59
N PHE A 100 -7.32 6.98 -13.84
CA PHE A 100 -6.15 6.11 -13.85
C PHE A 100 -5.98 5.49 -12.48
N LYS A 101 -5.92 4.16 -12.42
CA LYS A 101 -5.75 3.40 -11.18
C LYS A 101 -4.31 2.92 -11.08
N PHE A 102 -3.66 3.24 -9.97
CA PHE A 102 -2.34 2.73 -9.62
C PHE A 102 -2.53 1.48 -8.76
N ASP A 103 -2.09 0.32 -9.25
CA ASP A 103 -2.28 -0.98 -8.62
C ASP A 103 -1.00 -1.51 -7.98
N ASN A 104 -1.15 -2.60 -7.21
CA ASN A 104 -0.05 -3.37 -6.62
C ASN A 104 0.93 -2.51 -5.80
N ILE A 105 0.40 -1.49 -5.12
CA ILE A 105 1.23 -0.59 -4.32
C ILE A 105 1.57 -1.30 -3.01
N ASN A 106 2.77 -1.88 -2.95
CA ASN A 106 3.26 -2.55 -1.76
C ASN A 106 3.81 -1.54 -0.74
N PHE A 107 2.94 -0.88 0.01
CA PHE A 107 3.34 0.12 1.00
C PHE A 107 4.17 -0.43 2.17
N ASP A 108 4.19 -1.75 2.41
CA ASP A 108 5.11 -2.35 3.40
C ASP A 108 6.57 -2.17 3.00
N GLU A 109 6.85 -2.21 1.69
CA GLU A 109 8.17 -1.93 1.13
C GLU A 109 8.44 -0.42 1.12
N ILE A 110 7.38 0.38 1.07
CA ILE A 110 7.45 1.82 1.00
C ILE A 110 7.28 2.45 2.39
N ASN A 111 8.36 2.29 3.16
CA ASN A 111 8.89 3.34 4.01
C ASN A 111 7.96 3.91 5.11
N ARG A 112 7.33 3.03 5.90
CA ARG A 112 6.99 3.37 7.29
C ARG A 112 8.19 3.89 8.09
N GLU A 113 9.42 3.56 7.69
CA GLU A 113 10.64 3.95 8.40
C GLU A 113 11.13 5.38 8.10
N THR A 114 11.00 5.89 6.87
CA THR A 114 11.50 7.25 6.55
C THR A 114 10.46 8.34 6.75
N GLY A 115 9.17 8.01 6.71
CA GLY A 115 8.08 8.99 6.85
C GLY A 115 8.08 10.06 5.75
N LEU A 116 8.67 9.76 4.59
CA LEU A 116 8.68 10.65 3.43
C LEU A 116 7.57 10.24 2.46
N PRO A 117 6.88 11.21 1.82
CA PRO A 117 5.86 10.91 0.84
C PRO A 117 6.47 10.23 -0.40
N ILE A 118 5.64 9.45 -1.09
CA ILE A 118 6.04 8.70 -2.28
C ILE A 118 5.37 9.36 -3.48
N THR A 119 6.15 9.75 -4.48
CA THR A 119 5.60 10.38 -5.67
C THR A 119 5.27 9.32 -6.71
N PHE A 120 4.02 9.28 -7.13
CA PHE A 120 3.52 8.49 -8.25
C PHE A 120 3.24 9.42 -9.42
N CYS A 121 3.80 9.11 -10.58
CA CYS A 121 3.59 9.87 -11.80
C CYS A 121 2.91 9.01 -12.85
N VAL A 122 1.96 9.61 -13.58
CA VAL A 122 1.39 9.05 -14.81
C VAL A 122 1.76 9.95 -15.98
N THR A 123 2.29 9.35 -17.04
CA THR A 123 2.51 10.00 -18.32
C THR A 123 1.55 9.40 -19.33
N ILE A 124 0.74 10.26 -19.97
CA ILE A 124 -0.30 9.82 -20.91
C ILE A 124 0.21 10.05 -22.33
N ASN A 125 0.53 8.95 -23.03
CA ASN A 125 1.05 8.97 -24.38
C ASN A 125 -0.07 9.22 -25.40
N THR A 126 -0.49 10.47 -25.51
CA THR A 126 -1.50 10.90 -26.48
C THR A 126 -0.98 12.06 -27.32
N ALA A 127 -1.43 12.11 -28.58
CA ALA A 127 -1.15 13.26 -29.45
C ALA A 127 -1.91 14.53 -29.01
N GLN A 128 -2.95 14.38 -28.18
CA GLN A 128 -3.70 15.51 -27.64
C GLN A 128 -2.97 16.12 -26.45
N HIS A 129 -2.75 17.43 -26.50
CA HIS A 129 -2.20 18.16 -25.36
C HIS A 129 -3.24 18.21 -24.22
N LEU A 130 -2.82 17.81 -23.01
CA LEU A 130 -3.64 17.88 -21.81
C LEU A 130 -3.33 19.17 -21.03
N PHE A 131 -4.26 19.58 -20.19
CA PHE A 131 -4.18 20.75 -19.36
C PHE A 131 -4.40 20.37 -17.90
N LEU A 132 -4.04 21.27 -17.00
CA LEU A 132 -4.35 21.13 -15.59
C LEU A 132 -5.81 21.52 -15.33
N GLY A 133 -6.63 20.52 -14.99
CA GLY A 133 -8.00 20.69 -14.49
C GLY A 133 -8.15 20.16 -13.08
N CYS A 134 -9.40 20.06 -12.61
CA CYS A 134 -9.70 19.63 -11.25
C CYS A 134 -10.38 18.27 -11.28
N VAL A 135 -9.76 17.29 -10.63
CA VAL A 135 -10.14 15.90 -10.65
C VAL A 135 -10.38 15.39 -9.23
N LEU A 136 -11.20 14.35 -9.10
CA LEU A 136 -11.39 13.65 -7.83
C LEU A 136 -10.33 12.55 -7.70
N ALA A 137 -9.86 12.32 -6.48
CA ALA A 137 -9.11 11.12 -6.16
C ALA A 137 -10.00 10.18 -5.35
N SER A 138 -9.91 8.89 -5.61
CA SER A 138 -10.55 7.84 -4.82
C SER A 138 -9.56 6.73 -4.54
N GLY A 139 -9.86 5.86 -3.61
CA GLY A 139 -9.01 4.70 -3.34
C GLY A 139 -9.74 3.61 -2.60
N LYS A 140 -9.06 2.47 -2.45
CA LYS A 140 -9.60 1.31 -1.76
C LYS A 140 -8.56 0.69 -0.84
N ALA A 141 -8.94 0.45 0.41
CA ALA A 141 -8.19 -0.37 1.35
C ALA A 141 -9.08 -1.56 1.77
N GLY A 142 -8.63 -2.78 1.47
CA GLY A 142 -9.43 -3.98 1.72
C GLY A 142 -10.76 -4.00 0.94
N GLN A 143 -11.90 -3.93 1.65
CA GLN A 143 -13.25 -3.86 1.06
C GLN A 143 -13.83 -2.45 1.07
N GLU A 144 -13.15 -1.51 1.72
CA GLU A 144 -13.63 -0.16 1.92
C GLU A 144 -13.11 0.74 0.80
N SER A 145 -14.00 1.56 0.25
CA SER A 145 -13.65 2.58 -0.75
C SER A 145 -13.95 3.95 -0.17
N ASP A 146 -13.09 4.91 -0.45
CA ASP A 146 -13.33 6.31 -0.13
C ASP A 146 -13.06 7.19 -1.35
N THR A 147 -13.77 8.32 -1.42
CA THR A 147 -13.56 9.35 -2.43
C THR A 147 -13.23 10.64 -1.71
N GLY A 148 -12.07 11.20 -2.02
CA GLY A 148 -11.57 12.39 -1.36
C GLY A 148 -12.55 13.55 -1.50
N ASN A 149 -12.77 14.28 -0.41
CA ASN A 149 -13.76 15.36 -0.34
C ASN A 149 -13.39 16.59 -1.17
N ASN A 150 -12.12 16.70 -1.58
CA ASN A 150 -11.61 17.82 -2.37
C ASN A 150 -11.21 17.35 -3.77
N THR A 151 -11.46 18.22 -4.75
CA THR A 151 -10.82 18.11 -6.06
C THR A 151 -9.37 18.59 -5.98
N ILE A 152 -8.47 17.87 -6.64
CA ILE A 152 -7.05 18.21 -6.78
C ILE A 152 -6.69 18.46 -8.24
N PRO A 153 -5.57 19.14 -8.53
CA PRO A 153 -5.11 19.30 -9.90
C PRO A 153 -4.84 17.96 -10.60
N GLY A 154 -5.22 17.86 -11.87
CA GLY A 154 -4.97 16.67 -12.67
C GLY A 154 -5.30 16.86 -14.15
N PRO A 155 -5.27 15.77 -14.93
CA PRO A 155 -5.43 15.85 -16.38
C PRO A 155 -6.83 16.30 -16.80
N SER A 156 -6.88 17.25 -17.73
CA SER A 156 -8.10 17.76 -18.35
C SER A 156 -7.85 18.11 -19.81
N CYS A 157 -8.87 17.93 -20.67
CA CYS A 157 -8.79 18.30 -22.08
C CYS A 157 -9.20 19.74 -22.35
N THR A 158 -9.64 20.46 -21.32
CA THR A 158 -10.08 21.85 -21.49
C THR A 158 -8.96 22.81 -21.11
N PRO A 159 -8.58 23.73 -22.02
CA PRO A 159 -7.65 24.79 -21.68
C PRO A 159 -8.16 25.54 -20.43
N PRO A 160 -7.27 25.96 -19.52
CA PRO A 160 -7.68 26.80 -18.40
C PRO A 160 -8.38 28.03 -18.97
N MET A 161 -9.62 28.28 -18.52
CA MET A 161 -10.38 29.46 -18.95
C MET A 161 -9.56 30.70 -18.58
N THR A 162 -8.91 31.31 -19.57
CA THR A 162 -8.17 32.55 -19.38
C THR A 162 -9.21 33.62 -19.12
N THR A 163 -9.41 33.98 -17.86
CA THR A 163 -10.15 35.19 -17.52
C THR A 163 -9.30 36.33 -18.05
N SER A 164 -9.63 36.81 -19.24
CA SER A 164 -9.06 38.03 -19.80
C SER A 164 -9.52 39.17 -18.91
N THR A 165 -8.77 39.43 -17.83
CA THR A 165 -8.91 40.65 -17.05
C THR A 165 -8.54 41.77 -18.00
N SER A 166 -9.55 42.37 -18.63
CA SER A 166 -9.38 43.59 -19.39
C SER A 166 -9.07 44.70 -18.40
N THR A 167 -7.80 44.81 -18.01
CA THR A 167 -7.30 45.99 -17.32
C THR A 167 -7.39 47.13 -18.31
N SER A 168 -8.48 47.88 -18.24
CA SER A 168 -8.63 49.16 -18.93
C SER A 168 -7.67 50.14 -18.25
N THR A 169 -6.39 50.06 -18.61
CA THR A 169 -5.38 51.02 -18.22
C THR A 169 -5.67 52.30 -18.99
N SER A 170 -6.27 53.28 -18.32
CA SER A 170 -6.30 54.66 -18.80
C SER A 170 -4.87 55.21 -18.77
N THR A 171 -4.16 55.06 -19.89
CA THR A 171 -2.82 55.61 -20.08
C THR A 171 -2.89 57.13 -20.22
N SER A 172 -2.50 57.86 -19.19
CA SER A 172 -2.02 59.23 -19.30
C SER A 172 -0.58 59.20 -19.81
N THR A 173 -0.42 59.65 -21.05
CA THR A 173 0.85 59.77 -21.77
C THR A 173 1.79 60.74 -21.07
N SER A 174 2.90 60.24 -20.53
CA SER A 174 4.07 61.04 -20.17
C SER A 174 5.28 60.44 -20.89
N THR A 175 5.67 61.09 -21.97
CA THR A 175 6.81 60.75 -22.81
C THR A 175 8.11 61.00 -22.06
N SER A 176 8.93 59.97 -21.88
CA SER A 176 10.36 60.13 -21.66
C SER A 176 11.12 58.95 -22.23
N THR A 177 11.81 59.25 -23.32
CA THR A 177 12.68 58.39 -24.12
C THR A 177 14.00 58.14 -23.39
N SER A 178 14.40 56.89 -23.23
CA SER A 178 15.81 56.53 -23.07
C SER A 178 16.07 55.12 -23.58
N THR A 179 16.79 55.08 -24.68
CA THR A 179 17.34 53.92 -25.38
C THR A 179 18.56 53.40 -24.62
N SER A 180 18.61 52.11 -24.33
CA SER A 180 19.85 51.40 -23.95
C SER A 180 19.83 49.98 -24.48
N THR A 181 20.63 49.76 -25.52
CA THR A 181 20.95 48.47 -26.13
C THR A 181 22.07 47.81 -25.31
N SER A 182 21.90 46.55 -24.92
CA SER A 182 23.01 45.70 -24.45
C SER A 182 22.78 44.26 -24.87
N THR A 183 23.58 43.82 -25.83
CA THR A 183 23.80 42.42 -26.22
C THR A 183 24.80 41.79 -25.26
N SER A 184 24.58 40.55 -24.81
CA SER A 184 25.65 39.73 -24.21
C SER A 184 25.37 38.25 -24.45
N THR A 185 26.24 37.67 -25.26
CA THR A 185 26.43 36.24 -25.51
C THR A 185 27.39 35.69 -24.47
N SER A 186 27.12 34.51 -23.90
CA SER A 186 28.14 33.71 -23.24
C SER A 186 27.80 32.23 -23.25
N THR A 187 28.58 31.50 -24.04
CA THR A 187 28.73 30.04 -24.11
C THR A 187 29.74 29.62 -23.05
N SER A 188 29.45 28.57 -22.27
CA SER A 188 30.46 27.91 -21.43
C SER A 188 30.28 26.40 -21.45
N THR A 189 31.26 25.74 -22.04
CA THR A 189 31.51 24.30 -22.03
C THR A 189 32.32 23.96 -20.78
N SER A 190 31.95 22.90 -20.05
CA SER A 190 32.73 22.39 -18.91
C SER A 190 33.04 20.91 -19.10
N THR A 191 34.32 20.62 -19.28
CA THR A 191 34.92 19.29 -19.35
C THR A 191 35.47 18.93 -17.97
N SER A 192 35.03 17.81 -17.38
CA SER A 192 35.53 17.33 -16.08
C SER A 192 36.58 16.23 -16.30
N THR A 193 37.81 16.49 -15.86
CA THR A 193 38.94 15.54 -15.85
C THR A 193 39.14 15.06 -14.42
N SER A 194 38.96 13.77 -14.15
CA SER A 194 39.19 13.16 -12.83
C SER A 194 40.65 12.74 -12.71
N THR A 195 41.36 13.28 -11.70
CA THR A 195 42.73 12.88 -11.35
C THR A 195 42.67 12.04 -10.08
N SER A 196 43.22 10.82 -10.14
CA SER A 196 43.33 9.89 -9.02
C SER A 196 44.65 10.11 -8.29
N THR A 197 44.59 10.40 -6.99
CA THR A 197 45.78 10.48 -6.12
C THR A 197 45.75 9.33 -5.13
N SER A 198 46.70 8.41 -5.26
CA SER A 198 46.91 7.28 -4.34
C SER A 198 47.98 7.66 -3.31
N THR A 199 47.59 7.73 -2.04
CA THR A 199 48.53 7.95 -0.92
C THR A 199 48.74 6.63 -0.18
N SER A 200 49.96 6.08 -0.28
CA SER A 200 50.37 4.86 0.42
C SER A 200 51.00 5.23 1.77
N THR A 201 50.28 5.03 2.86
CA THR A 201 50.81 5.18 4.22
C THR A 201 51.29 3.82 4.72
N SER A 202 52.61 3.69 4.92
CA SER A 202 53.23 2.51 5.52
C SER A 202 53.28 2.67 7.04
N THR A 203 52.51 1.88 7.76
CA THR A 203 52.49 1.88 9.24
C THR A 203 53.25 0.67 9.75
N THR A 204 54.40 0.90 10.37
CA THR A 204 55.17 -0.09 11.12
C THR A 204 54.54 -0.28 12.50
N THR A 205 53.97 -1.46 12.76
CA THR A 205 53.41 -1.85 14.06
C THR A 205 54.40 -2.71 14.85
N SER A 206 54.85 -2.17 15.98
CA SER A 206 55.63 -2.85 17.00
C SER A 206 54.76 -3.85 17.76
N SER A 207 55.19 -5.11 17.83
CA SER A 207 54.51 -6.19 18.53
C SER A 207 54.76 -6.12 20.03
N THR A 208 53.81 -5.55 20.78
CA THR A 208 53.76 -5.62 22.24
C THR A 208 52.79 -6.74 22.63
N SER A 209 53.34 -7.85 23.13
CA SER A 209 52.58 -9.01 23.61
C SER A 209 51.95 -8.70 24.97
N THR A 210 50.73 -8.17 24.95
CA THR A 210 49.90 -7.94 26.14
C THR A 210 49.00 -9.15 26.32
N SER A 211 49.20 -9.93 27.40
CA SER A 211 48.28 -11.01 27.77
C SER A 211 46.98 -10.41 28.33
N THR A 212 46.01 -10.17 27.45
CA THR A 212 44.66 -9.75 27.83
C THR A 212 43.90 -10.97 28.32
N THR A 213 43.62 -11.03 29.62
CA THR A 213 42.53 -11.85 30.16
C THR A 213 41.23 -11.29 29.58
N THR A 214 40.75 -11.90 28.49
CA THR A 214 39.48 -11.54 27.85
C THR A 214 38.37 -11.86 28.83
N THR A 215 37.90 -10.82 29.51
CA THR A 215 36.63 -10.85 30.24
C THR A 215 35.57 -11.06 29.17
N VAL A 216 35.11 -12.30 29.02
CA VAL A 216 34.08 -12.66 28.05
C VAL A 216 32.82 -11.93 28.51
N CYS A 217 32.42 -10.88 27.79
CA CYS A 217 31.11 -10.27 28.00
C CYS A 217 30.06 -11.36 27.76
N PRO A 218 29.06 -11.53 28.65
CA PRO A 218 27.98 -12.48 28.40
C PRO A 218 27.39 -12.16 27.03
N ILE A 219 27.43 -13.14 26.13
CA ILE A 219 26.86 -13.01 24.80
C ILE A 219 25.37 -12.73 25.03
N PRO A 220 24.82 -11.61 24.52
CA PRO A 220 23.40 -11.36 24.65
C PRO A 220 22.66 -12.55 24.03
N ASN A 221 21.69 -13.13 24.74
CA ASN A 221 20.81 -14.17 24.22
C ASN A 221 19.51 -13.50 23.73
N PRO A 222 19.49 -12.90 22.52
CA PRO A 222 18.35 -12.14 22.06
C PRO A 222 17.14 -13.05 21.88
N GLN A 223 15.98 -12.51 22.21
CA GLN A 223 14.71 -13.07 21.77
C GLN A 223 14.45 -12.62 20.33
N THR A 224 14.18 -13.58 19.46
CA THR A 224 13.86 -13.34 18.05
C THR A 224 12.47 -13.87 17.75
N CYS A 225 11.76 -13.24 16.82
CA CYS A 225 10.39 -13.61 16.51
C CYS A 225 10.17 -13.65 15.01
N CYS A 226 9.22 -14.47 14.58
CA CYS A 226 8.65 -14.40 13.23
C CYS A 226 7.17 -14.03 13.30
N GLN A 227 6.65 -13.49 12.19
CA GLN A 227 5.23 -13.22 11.98
C GLN A 227 4.79 -13.95 10.71
N ILE A 228 3.63 -14.58 10.75
CA ILE A 228 3.09 -15.32 9.61
C ILE A 228 1.60 -15.06 9.46
N VAL A 229 1.15 -14.99 8.20
CA VAL A 229 -0.26 -14.90 7.83
C VAL A 229 -0.81 -16.32 7.67
N VAL A 230 -1.86 -16.66 8.42
CA VAL A 230 -2.54 -17.95 8.33
C VAL A 230 -3.89 -17.75 7.63
N GLU A 231 -4.09 -18.45 6.51
CA GLU A 231 -5.35 -18.38 5.75
C GLU A 231 -6.34 -19.46 6.18
N PHE A 232 -7.55 -19.07 6.57
CA PHE A 232 -8.68 -19.97 6.80
C PHE A 232 -9.64 -19.94 5.61
N LYS A 233 -9.91 -21.11 5.04
CA LYS A 233 -10.88 -21.34 3.96
C LYS A 233 -11.85 -22.40 4.42
N THR A 234 -12.87 -21.99 5.16
CA THR A 234 -13.81 -22.92 5.81
C THR A 234 -15.09 -23.03 5.00
N GLN A 235 -15.50 -24.26 4.70
CA GLN A 235 -16.79 -24.54 4.08
C GLN A 235 -17.89 -24.59 5.15
N LEU A 236 -19.03 -23.95 4.87
CA LEU A 236 -20.18 -23.90 5.76
C LEU A 236 -21.23 -24.91 5.28
N VAL A 237 -21.51 -25.90 6.12
CA VAL A 237 -22.54 -26.91 5.89
C VAL A 237 -23.31 -27.12 7.19
N PRO A 238 -24.59 -26.71 7.29
CA PRO A 238 -25.38 -25.98 6.29
C PRO A 238 -24.85 -24.55 5.99
N PRO A 239 -25.34 -23.86 4.94
CA PRO A 239 -24.84 -22.54 4.60
C PRO A 239 -25.31 -21.47 5.60
N LEU A 240 -24.52 -20.39 5.72
CA LEU A 240 -24.79 -19.23 6.56
C LEU A 240 -25.86 -18.33 5.93
N VAL A 241 -26.79 -17.80 6.74
CA VAL A 241 -27.76 -16.76 6.35
C VAL A 241 -27.13 -15.37 6.44
N ALA A 242 -27.21 -14.58 5.37
CA ALA A 242 -26.54 -13.28 5.26
C ALA A 242 -26.90 -12.26 6.37
N SER A 243 -28.15 -12.29 6.84
CA SER A 243 -28.71 -11.25 7.72
C SER A 243 -28.20 -11.30 9.16
N GLU A 244 -27.66 -12.43 9.61
CA GLU A 244 -27.31 -12.63 11.02
C GLU A 244 -25.80 -12.51 11.32
N GLY A 245 -24.99 -12.31 10.28
CA GLY A 245 -23.54 -12.15 10.41
C GLY A 245 -22.81 -13.44 10.80
N VAL A 246 -21.49 -13.34 10.94
CA VAL A 246 -20.61 -14.42 11.37
C VAL A 246 -19.69 -13.90 12.46
N SER A 247 -19.50 -14.69 13.51
CA SER A 247 -18.55 -14.40 14.59
C SER A 247 -17.44 -15.43 14.56
N THR A 248 -16.19 -14.96 14.56
CA THR A 248 -15.02 -15.82 14.58
C THR A 248 -14.18 -15.53 15.82
N ARG A 249 -13.46 -16.56 16.28
CA ARG A 249 -12.50 -16.45 17.37
C ARG A 249 -11.30 -17.32 17.06
N VAL A 250 -10.10 -16.78 17.25
CA VAL A 250 -8.85 -17.47 16.90
C VAL A 250 -7.99 -17.67 18.13
N PHE A 251 -7.43 -18.87 18.29
CA PHE A 251 -6.56 -19.18 19.42
C PHE A 251 -5.63 -20.36 19.13
N PHE A 252 -4.61 -20.47 19.97
CA PHE A 252 -3.73 -21.63 20.00
C PHE A 252 -4.30 -22.66 20.96
N ASN A 253 -4.70 -23.83 20.46
CA ASN A 253 -5.10 -24.94 21.33
C ASN A 253 -3.87 -25.60 21.99
N GLU A 254 -2.72 -25.57 21.31
CA GLU A 254 -1.43 -26.08 21.78
C GLU A 254 -0.34 -25.04 21.49
N PRO A 255 0.69 -24.91 22.36
CA PRO A 255 1.81 -24.03 22.09
C PRO A 255 2.57 -24.47 20.83
N PRO A 256 3.06 -23.53 20.00
CA PRO A 256 4.00 -23.86 18.93
C PRO A 256 5.25 -24.54 19.49
N VAL A 257 5.89 -25.37 18.67
CA VAL A 257 7.07 -26.15 19.03
C VAL A 257 8.21 -25.91 18.04
N ILE A 258 9.45 -26.04 18.51
CA ILE A 258 10.61 -26.09 17.62
C ILE A 258 10.57 -27.42 16.89
N GLU A 259 10.43 -27.37 15.56
CA GLU A 259 10.39 -28.56 14.71
C GLU A 259 11.81 -29.03 14.39
N ASP A 260 12.68 -28.10 13.98
CA ASP A 260 14.05 -28.38 13.58
C ASP A 260 14.94 -27.13 13.71
N VAL A 261 16.26 -27.35 13.78
CA VAL A 261 17.28 -26.30 13.84
C VAL A 261 18.36 -26.60 12.82
N CYS A 262 18.52 -25.70 11.86
CA CYS A 262 19.54 -25.74 10.84
C CYS A 262 20.58 -24.62 11.10
N PRO A 263 21.77 -24.68 10.46
CA PRO A 263 22.66 -23.52 10.41
C PRO A 263 21.91 -22.26 10.00
N GLU A 264 22.02 -21.22 10.81
CA GLU A 264 21.41 -19.90 10.62
C GLU A 264 19.88 -19.85 10.70
N LYS A 265 19.19 -20.98 10.97
CA LYS A 265 17.71 -21.04 10.91
C LYS A 265 17.09 -21.93 11.97
N VAL A 266 16.02 -21.43 12.58
CA VAL A 266 15.15 -22.22 13.47
C VAL A 266 13.77 -22.35 12.83
N ILE A 267 13.29 -23.59 12.73
CA ILE A 267 11.99 -23.92 12.17
C ILE A 267 11.01 -24.15 13.32
N VAL A 268 9.92 -23.36 13.33
CA VAL A 268 8.87 -23.46 14.33
C VAL A 268 7.57 -23.89 13.65
N CYS A 269 6.94 -24.93 14.15
CA CYS A 269 5.62 -25.35 13.68
C CYS A 269 4.56 -25.11 14.77
N GLY A 270 3.33 -24.88 14.35
CA GLY A 270 2.21 -24.69 15.26
C GLY A 270 0.89 -24.92 14.57
N LYS A 271 -0.16 -24.97 15.39
CA LYS A 271 -1.54 -25.13 14.91
C LYS A 271 -2.40 -24.02 15.47
N LEU A 272 -3.12 -23.37 14.58
CA LEU A 272 -4.06 -22.31 14.89
C LEU A 272 -5.48 -22.84 14.77
N THR A 273 -6.28 -22.68 15.82
CA THR A 273 -7.66 -23.15 15.89
C THR A 273 -8.58 -21.94 15.77
N LYS A 274 -9.59 -22.05 14.90
CA LYS A 274 -10.62 -21.03 14.68
C LYS A 274 -12.00 -21.60 14.98
N GLU A 275 -12.71 -20.97 15.90
CA GLU A 275 -14.13 -21.22 16.14
C GLU A 275 -14.95 -20.23 15.32
N ILE A 276 -15.89 -20.75 14.53
CA ILE A 276 -16.76 -19.96 13.65
C ILE A 276 -18.20 -20.23 14.08
N THR A 277 -18.85 -19.21 14.64
CA THR A 277 -20.25 -19.26 15.06
C THR A 277 -21.11 -18.47 14.08
N TYR A 278 -22.13 -19.11 13.53
CA TYR A 278 -22.95 -18.56 12.46
C TYR A 278 -24.37 -19.13 12.49
N THR A 279 -25.33 -18.39 11.94
CA THR A 279 -26.70 -18.90 11.77
C THR A 279 -26.80 -19.67 10.47
N ALA A 280 -26.93 -20.98 10.58
CA ALA A 280 -27.06 -21.91 9.47
C ALA A 280 -28.53 -22.04 9.04
N LEU A 281 -28.79 -22.15 7.74
CA LEU A 281 -30.11 -22.50 7.20
C LEU A 281 -30.14 -23.99 6.87
N ASP A 282 -30.93 -24.77 7.61
CA ASP A 282 -31.02 -26.22 7.45
C ASP A 282 -31.75 -26.64 6.15
N ASP A 283 -31.82 -27.96 5.91
CA ASP A 283 -32.49 -28.51 4.71
C ASP A 283 -34.00 -28.35 4.70
N THR A 284 -34.59 -28.12 5.87
CA THR A 284 -36.00 -27.78 5.97
C THR A 284 -36.23 -26.29 5.75
N GLY A 285 -35.22 -25.43 5.78
CA GLY A 285 -35.38 -23.98 5.68
C GLY A 285 -35.66 -23.32 7.04
N ASN A 286 -35.25 -23.94 8.15
CA ASN A 286 -35.19 -23.33 9.47
C ASN A 286 -33.77 -22.84 9.76
N THR A 287 -33.67 -21.76 10.54
CA THR A 287 -32.39 -21.21 11.00
C THR A 287 -31.96 -21.84 12.32
N GLU A 288 -30.69 -22.24 12.42
CA GLU A 288 -30.09 -22.75 13.66
C GLU A 288 -28.73 -22.09 13.91
N LEU A 289 -28.41 -21.79 15.17
CA LEU A 289 -27.07 -21.32 15.51
C LEU A 289 -26.11 -22.52 15.49
N LYS A 290 -25.04 -22.41 14.71
CA LYS A 290 -24.03 -23.46 14.55
C LYS A 290 -22.64 -22.92 14.85
N THR A 291 -21.85 -23.72 15.56
CA THR A 291 -20.42 -23.47 15.76
C THR A 291 -19.63 -24.59 15.10
N ILE A 292 -18.63 -24.22 14.29
CA ILE A 292 -17.66 -25.15 13.71
C ILE A 292 -16.26 -24.75 14.13
N THR A 293 -15.36 -25.73 14.15
CA THR A 293 -13.94 -25.52 14.45
C THR A 293 -13.15 -25.88 13.20
N ASP A 294 -12.31 -24.96 12.73
CA ASP A 294 -11.33 -25.18 11.66
C ASP A 294 -9.92 -25.05 12.26
N GLU A 295 -9.00 -25.90 11.82
CA GLU A 295 -7.63 -25.92 12.31
C GLU A 295 -6.66 -25.78 11.13
N ARG A 296 -5.64 -24.94 11.29
CA ARG A 296 -4.61 -24.73 10.27
C ARG A 296 -3.23 -24.83 10.90
N GLU A 297 -2.42 -25.69 10.31
CA GLU A 297 -1.00 -25.75 10.62
C GLU A 297 -0.28 -24.58 9.95
N PHE A 298 0.74 -24.07 10.62
CA PHE A 298 1.66 -23.08 10.05
C PHE A 298 3.09 -23.46 10.41
N GLN A 299 4.01 -23.01 9.56
CA GLN A 299 5.44 -23.16 9.75
C GLN A 299 6.11 -21.81 9.59
N CYS A 300 7.05 -21.50 10.47
CA CYS A 300 7.68 -20.20 10.56
C CYS A 300 9.20 -20.38 10.65
N PHE A 301 9.93 -19.58 9.86
CA PHE A 301 11.39 -19.58 9.84
C PHE A 301 11.91 -18.36 10.58
N ILE A 302 12.86 -18.56 11.49
CA ILE A 302 13.52 -17.48 12.21
C ILE A 302 15.02 -17.57 11.92
N ASP A 303 15.55 -16.53 11.28
CA ASP A 303 16.97 -16.43 10.99
C ASP A 303 17.75 -16.09 12.27
N ARG A 304 18.79 -16.88 12.55
CA ARG A 304 19.60 -16.86 13.76
C ARG A 304 21.03 -17.23 13.46
N ASP A 305 21.93 -16.25 13.35
CA ASP A 305 23.35 -16.48 13.08
C ASP A 305 24.04 -17.40 14.12
N ASP A 306 23.48 -17.52 15.32
CA ASP A 306 23.96 -18.40 16.39
C ASP A 306 23.29 -19.79 16.41
N ALA A 307 22.40 -20.11 15.47
CA ALA A 307 21.78 -21.41 15.34
C ALA A 307 22.67 -22.38 14.54
N ASN A 308 22.94 -23.54 15.12
CA ASN A 308 23.59 -24.68 14.48
C ASN A 308 22.73 -25.93 14.66
N GLU A 309 22.96 -26.93 13.81
CA GLU A 309 22.26 -28.21 13.89
C GLU A 309 22.37 -28.84 15.28
N GLY A 310 21.20 -29.12 15.89
CA GLY A 310 21.11 -29.70 17.24
C GLY A 310 21.17 -28.70 18.40
N ASP A 311 21.34 -27.41 18.15
CA ASP A 311 21.27 -26.39 19.20
C ASP A 311 19.87 -26.37 19.85
N PRO A 312 19.76 -26.30 21.18
CA PRO A 312 18.47 -26.26 21.85
C PRO A 312 17.86 -24.85 21.80
N PHE A 313 16.62 -24.76 21.33
CA PHE A 313 15.80 -23.54 21.38
C PHE A 313 14.48 -23.83 22.08
N GLU A 314 13.88 -22.80 22.65
CA GLU A 314 12.52 -22.83 23.19
C GLU A 314 11.66 -21.70 22.64
N VAL A 315 10.35 -21.95 22.58
CA VAL A 315 9.35 -20.92 22.29
C VAL A 315 9.07 -20.15 23.58
N VAL A 316 9.46 -18.87 23.63
CA VAL A 316 9.30 -17.99 24.81
C VAL A 316 8.05 -17.13 24.75
N GLY A 317 7.35 -17.11 23.62
CA GLY A 317 6.08 -16.40 23.48
C GLY A 317 5.42 -16.63 22.14
N TYR A 318 4.09 -16.60 22.13
CA TYR A 318 3.28 -16.68 20.92
C TYR A 318 1.96 -15.95 21.13
N ALA A 319 1.44 -15.31 20.08
CA ALA A 319 0.20 -14.55 20.13
C ALA A 319 -0.45 -14.42 18.75
N VAL A 320 -1.78 -14.30 18.74
CA VAL A 320 -2.53 -13.79 17.58
C VAL A 320 -2.45 -12.27 17.63
N LEU A 321 -1.80 -11.66 16.64
CA LEU A 321 -1.63 -10.21 16.57
C LEU A 321 -2.85 -9.52 15.97
N CYS A 322 -3.47 -10.16 14.97
CA CYS A 322 -4.60 -9.63 14.23
C CYS A 322 -5.53 -10.78 13.81
N GLU A 323 -6.80 -10.66 14.18
CA GLU A 323 -7.89 -11.48 13.64
C GLU A 323 -8.44 -10.78 12.40
N GLY A 324 -8.45 -11.49 11.27
CA GLY A 324 -8.93 -10.93 10.00
C GLY A 324 -10.44 -10.72 10.00
N THR A 325 -10.92 -9.79 9.18
CA THR A 325 -12.37 -9.69 8.96
C THR A 325 -12.86 -10.86 8.09
N PRO A 326 -13.87 -11.64 8.52
CA PRO A 326 -14.40 -12.76 7.73
C PRO A 326 -15.01 -12.25 6.42
N ARG A 327 -14.61 -12.88 5.31
CA ARG A 327 -15.16 -12.62 3.97
C ARG A 327 -16.04 -13.78 3.54
N LEU A 328 -17.32 -13.50 3.36
CA LEU A 328 -18.29 -14.49 2.88
C LEU A 328 -18.14 -14.69 1.38
N GLN A 329 -18.13 -15.94 0.94
CA GLN A 329 -17.93 -16.36 -0.45
C GLN A 329 -18.95 -17.43 -0.84
N ASN A 330 -19.03 -17.71 -2.15
CA ASN A 330 -19.99 -18.64 -2.74
C ASN A 330 -21.42 -18.25 -2.37
N ARG A 331 -21.88 -17.08 -2.81
CA ARG A 331 -23.23 -16.57 -2.56
C ARG A 331 -24.29 -17.36 -3.33
N GLY A 332 -25.48 -17.49 -2.75
CA GLY A 332 -26.65 -18.07 -3.42
C GLY A 332 -27.96 -17.75 -2.70
N LEU A 333 -29.06 -18.31 -3.18
CA LEU A 333 -30.40 -18.13 -2.62
C LEU A 333 -30.98 -19.49 -2.19
N ARG A 334 -31.64 -19.53 -1.03
CA ARG A 334 -32.32 -20.74 -0.52
C ARG A 334 -33.71 -20.38 0.00
N GLN A 335 -34.69 -21.25 -0.28
CA GLN A 335 -36.06 -21.03 0.16
C GLN A 335 -36.17 -21.28 1.67
N ALA A 336 -36.59 -20.27 2.44
CA ALA A 336 -36.97 -20.43 3.84
C ALA A 336 -38.39 -21.04 3.95
N ASN A 337 -38.66 -21.73 5.05
CA ASN A 337 -39.94 -22.44 5.28
C ASN A 337 -41.19 -21.54 5.18
N SER A 338 -41.07 -20.27 5.54
CA SER A 338 -42.20 -19.36 5.71
C SER A 338 -41.95 -17.95 5.15
N GLY A 339 -41.02 -17.82 4.19
CA GLY A 339 -40.57 -16.52 3.72
C GLY A 339 -40.12 -16.48 2.26
N PRO A 340 -39.66 -15.31 1.79
CA PRO A 340 -38.93 -15.20 0.53
C PRO A 340 -37.65 -16.04 0.57
N ALA A 341 -37.03 -16.26 -0.59
CA ALA A 341 -35.72 -16.87 -0.63
C ALA A 341 -34.70 -15.98 0.13
N GLU A 342 -33.93 -16.61 1.01
CA GLU A 342 -32.89 -15.96 1.79
C GLU A 342 -31.55 -16.07 1.08
N GLU A 343 -30.73 -15.03 1.23
CA GLU A 343 -29.36 -15.03 0.77
C GLU A 343 -28.49 -15.85 1.72
N VAL A 344 -27.72 -16.77 1.14
CA VAL A 344 -26.89 -17.70 1.88
C VAL A 344 -25.47 -17.80 1.32
N PHE A 345 -24.52 -18.17 2.18
CA PHE A 345 -23.10 -18.33 1.86
C PHE A 345 -22.58 -19.70 2.30
N TRP A 346 -21.80 -20.35 1.44
CA TRP A 346 -21.25 -21.70 1.71
C TRP A 346 -19.77 -21.68 2.11
N LYS A 347 -19.17 -20.49 2.19
CA LYS A 347 -17.74 -20.37 2.46
C LYS A 347 -17.44 -19.09 3.20
N VAL A 348 -16.55 -19.18 4.18
CA VAL A 348 -15.93 -18.04 4.84
C VAL A 348 -14.42 -18.08 4.61
N PHE A 349 -13.86 -16.92 4.32
CA PHE A 349 -12.43 -16.73 4.08
C PHE A 349 -11.89 -15.65 5.00
N GLU A 350 -10.80 -15.94 5.69
CA GLU A 350 -10.21 -15.01 6.66
C GLU A 350 -8.69 -15.20 6.72
N LYS A 351 -7.98 -14.13 7.04
CA LYS A 351 -6.51 -14.13 7.16
C LYS A 351 -6.14 -13.57 8.53
N ASP A 352 -5.42 -14.35 9.33
CA ASP A 352 -4.96 -13.92 10.65
C ASP A 352 -3.45 -13.76 10.65
N ILE A 353 -2.94 -12.88 11.51
CA ILE A 353 -1.49 -12.70 11.69
C ILE A 353 -1.12 -13.24 13.07
N VAL A 354 -0.18 -14.18 13.10
CA VAL A 354 0.37 -14.72 14.35
C VAL A 354 1.84 -14.38 14.48
N LYS A 355 2.29 -14.24 15.72
CA LYS A 355 3.69 -14.02 16.08
C LYS A 355 4.17 -15.13 16.99
N VAL A 356 5.35 -15.66 16.71
CA VAL A 356 6.03 -16.65 17.55
C VAL A 356 7.45 -16.20 17.82
N CYS A 357 7.88 -16.28 19.07
CA CYS A 357 9.19 -15.85 19.53
C CYS A 357 9.94 -17.01 20.16
N ILE A 358 11.23 -17.09 19.87
CA ILE A 358 12.15 -18.12 20.37
C ILE A 358 13.32 -17.51 21.12
N ARG A 359 13.98 -18.36 21.91
CA ARG A 359 15.26 -18.07 22.56
C ARG A 359 16.14 -19.33 22.55
N LYS A 360 17.45 -19.16 22.48
CA LYS A 360 18.41 -20.25 22.61
C LYS A 360 18.53 -20.67 24.08
N ILE A 361 18.56 -21.96 24.37
CA ILE A 361 18.80 -22.45 25.74
C ILE A 361 20.31 -22.58 25.94
N GLU A 362 20.85 -21.99 26.99
CA GLU A 362 22.22 -22.24 27.41
C GLU A 362 22.25 -23.56 28.19
N LEU A 363 23.01 -24.54 27.72
CA LEU A 363 23.24 -25.78 28.45
C LEU A 363 24.19 -25.47 29.63
N GLU A 364 23.66 -25.53 30.86
CA GLU A 364 24.44 -25.39 32.10
C GLU A 364 25.43 -26.55 32.34
#